data_AF-A0A0V0XJ20-F1
#
_entry.id   AF-A0A0V0XJ20-F1
#
_cell.length_a   1.000
_cell.length_b   1.000
_cell.length_c   1.000
_cell.angle_alpha   90.00
_cell.angle_beta   90.00
_cell.angle_gamma   90.00
#
_symmetry.space_group_name_H-M   'P 1'
#
loop_
_entity.id
_entity.type
_entity.pdbx_description
1 polymer ?
#
loop_
_entity_poly.entity_id
_entity_poly.type
_entity_poly.pdbx_seq_one_letter_code
_entity_poly.pdbx_strand_id
1 'polypeptide(L)'
;MFCFDEQLTLLSYIPKRRKCVLLLSTMHHDDALSAEHEGKPDIVLFYNKTKSVLQEINSSDGISKFIFDLGRRTQRWPMALWFNTSDCAGLAAFVIWTMKKTEWNAQKSQRRRTFLMECGKNFVDVVLQKLRKAIESLETATASQQSMANKDQKATARRCVYCGRKRDRKVKTSCITCGKSGL
;
A
#
# COMPACT_ATOMS: atom_id res chain seq x y z
N MET A 1 -26.68 -35.38 13.23
CA MET A 1 -26.62 -36.07 14.55
C MET A 1 -25.79 -35.21 15.46
N PHE A 2 -26.29 -34.93 16.67
CA PHE A 2 -25.56 -34.20 17.70
C PHE A 2 -25.11 -35.19 18.78
N CYS A 3 -23.91 -34.99 19.29
CA CYS A 3 -23.38 -35.67 20.45
C CYS A 3 -22.98 -34.60 21.46
N PHE A 4 -23.55 -34.68 22.66
CA PHE A 4 -23.35 -33.71 23.72
C PHE A 4 -22.48 -34.32 24.81
N ASP A 5 -21.50 -33.55 25.24
CA ASP A 5 -20.68 -33.73 26.43
C ASP A 5 -20.81 -32.45 27.27
N GLU A 6 -20.48 -32.49 28.57
CA GLU A 6 -20.81 -31.42 29.53
C GLU A 6 -20.49 -30.00 29.02
N GLN A 7 -19.37 -29.84 28.30
CA GLN A 7 -18.93 -28.56 27.76
C GLN A 7 -18.77 -28.54 26.23
N LEU A 8 -19.01 -29.66 25.55
CA LEU A 8 -18.69 -29.83 24.13
C LEU A 8 -19.86 -30.42 23.36
N THR A 9 -20.10 -29.88 22.17
CA THR A 9 -21.07 -30.43 21.24
C THR A 9 -20.37 -30.81 19.95
N LEU A 10 -20.44 -32.09 19.62
CA LEU A 10 -19.96 -32.63 18.35
C LEU A 10 -21.13 -32.83 17.40
N LEU A 11 -21.08 -32.15 16.26
CA LEU A 11 -22.04 -32.26 15.17
C LEU A 11 -21.48 -33.12 14.04
N SER A 12 -22.24 -34.15 13.68
CA SER A 12 -22.10 -34.91 12.44
C SER A 12 -23.22 -34.53 11.47
N TYR A 13 -22.85 -33.84 10.38
CA TYR A 13 -23.77 -33.29 9.38
C TYR A 13 -23.40 -33.75 7.97
N ILE A 14 -24.39 -34.22 7.19
CA ILE A 14 -24.19 -34.71 5.83
C ILE A 14 -24.82 -33.73 4.84
N PRO A 15 -24.06 -32.74 4.31
CA PRO A 15 -24.61 -31.78 3.36
C PRO A 15 -24.94 -32.38 1.99
N LYS A 16 -24.24 -33.44 1.58
CA LYS A 16 -24.41 -34.11 0.27
C LYS A 16 -24.18 -35.61 0.42
N ARG A 17 -24.77 -36.40 -0.49
CA ARG A 17 -24.57 -37.87 -0.52
C ARG A 17 -23.07 -38.19 -0.52
N ARG A 18 -22.63 -39.04 0.42
CA ARG A 18 -21.23 -39.44 0.64
C ARG A 18 -20.28 -38.32 1.10
N LYS A 19 -20.76 -37.18 1.60
CA LYS A 19 -19.92 -36.14 2.21
C LYS A 19 -20.42 -35.86 3.63
N CYS A 20 -19.56 -36.10 4.62
CA CYS A 20 -19.82 -35.80 6.02
C CYS A 20 -18.94 -34.64 6.48
N VAL A 21 -19.51 -33.74 7.27
CA VAL A 21 -18.85 -32.62 7.94
C VAL A 21 -18.97 -32.85 9.43
N LEU A 22 -17.82 -32.89 10.11
CA LEU A 22 -17.73 -32.98 11.55
C LEU A 22 -17.33 -31.61 12.10
N LEU A 23 -18.13 -31.07 13.02
CA LEU A 23 -17.85 -29.80 13.69
C LEU A 23 -17.90 -30.01 15.20
N LEU A 24 -16.86 -29.59 15.90
CA LEU A 24 -16.82 -29.54 17.36
C LEU A 24 -17.02 -28.08 17.80
N SER A 25 -17.91 -27.86 18.74
CA SER A 25 -18.24 -26.54 19.29
C SER A 25 -18.24 -26.58 20.80
N THR A 26 -17.61 -25.58 21.42
CA THR A 26 -17.65 -25.33 22.87
C THR A 26 -18.67 -24.23 23.24
N MET A 27 -19.37 -23.67 22.25
CA MET A 27 -20.24 -22.48 22.40
C MET A 27 -21.73 -22.78 22.21
N HIS A 28 -22.04 -23.93 21.59
CA HIS A 28 -23.39 -24.33 21.26
C HIS A 28 -23.65 -25.61 22.04
N HIS A 29 -24.65 -25.62 22.92
CA HIS A 29 -24.97 -26.74 23.82
C HIS A 29 -26.34 -27.36 23.53
N ASP A 30 -26.99 -26.91 22.46
CA ASP A 30 -28.30 -27.31 22.00
C ASP A 30 -28.23 -27.87 20.56
N ASP A 31 -29.29 -28.57 20.16
CA ASP A 31 -29.49 -29.10 18.81
C ASP A 31 -30.26 -28.12 17.91
N ALA A 32 -30.11 -26.82 18.15
CA ALA A 32 -30.84 -25.78 17.45
C ALA A 32 -30.64 -25.86 15.92
N LEU A 33 -31.78 -25.84 15.21
CA LEU A 33 -31.85 -25.82 13.76
C LEU A 33 -32.52 -24.52 13.31
N SER A 34 -31.91 -23.87 12.33
CA SER A 34 -32.48 -22.65 11.76
C SER A 34 -33.69 -22.97 10.86
N ALA A 35 -34.85 -22.46 11.24
CA ALA A 35 -36.07 -22.51 10.42
C ALA A 35 -35.93 -21.71 9.11
N GLU A 36 -35.16 -20.63 9.13
CA GLU A 36 -34.91 -19.75 7.97
C GLU A 36 -33.99 -20.40 6.92
N HIS A 37 -33.14 -21.35 7.34
CA HIS A 37 -32.12 -21.95 6.48
C HIS A 37 -32.34 -23.45 6.27
N GLU A 38 -33.58 -23.84 5.95
CA GLU A 38 -33.94 -25.21 5.57
C GLU A 38 -33.57 -26.27 6.64
N GLY A 39 -33.61 -25.89 7.92
CA GLY A 39 -33.25 -26.80 9.03
C GLY A 39 -31.75 -27.08 9.14
N LYS A 40 -30.89 -26.21 8.59
CA LYS A 40 -29.44 -26.32 8.80
C LYS A 40 -29.09 -26.13 10.29
N PRO A 41 -28.16 -26.92 10.83
CA PRO A 41 -27.69 -26.73 12.20
C PRO A 41 -27.05 -25.36 12.40
N ASP A 42 -27.37 -24.69 13.50
CA ASP A 42 -26.85 -23.36 13.81
C ASP A 42 -25.32 -23.33 13.92
N ILE A 43 -24.72 -24.41 14.44
CA ILE A 43 -23.27 -24.61 14.48
C ILE A 43 -22.64 -24.50 13.09
N VAL A 44 -23.29 -25.05 12.05
CA VAL A 44 -22.79 -24.99 10.66
C VAL A 44 -22.90 -23.56 10.12
N LEU A 45 -23.99 -22.87 10.42
CA LEU A 45 -24.21 -21.49 9.99
C LEU A 45 -23.19 -20.54 10.64
N PHE A 46 -23.00 -20.69 11.95
CA PHE A 46 -22.01 -19.94 12.72
C PHE A 46 -20.59 -20.19 12.23
N TYR A 47 -20.23 -21.46 12.01
CA TYR A 47 -18.94 -21.84 11.44
C TYR A 47 -18.73 -21.21 10.05
N ASN A 48 -19.73 -21.29 9.17
CA ASN A 48 -19.60 -20.71 7.83
C ASN A 48 -19.47 -19.19 7.87
N LYS A 49 -20.21 -18.49 8.75
CA LYS A 49 -20.13 -17.04 8.94
C LYS A 49 -18.75 -16.59 9.44
N THR A 50 -18.14 -17.34 10.34
CA THR A 50 -16.82 -17.01 10.91
C THR A 50 -15.68 -17.43 9.99
N LYS A 51 -15.79 -18.60 9.36
CA LYS A 51 -14.84 -19.09 8.38
C LYS A 51 -14.80 -18.21 7.13
N SER A 52 -15.95 -17.72 6.64
CA SER A 52 -16.00 -16.89 5.44
C SER A 52 -15.18 -15.61 5.62
N VAL A 53 -15.22 -14.98 6.81
CA VAL A 53 -14.40 -13.82 7.14
C VAL A 53 -12.92 -14.17 7.13
N LEU A 54 -12.52 -15.25 7.78
CA LEU A 54 -11.12 -15.71 7.77
C LEU A 54 -10.66 -16.11 6.36
N GLN A 55 -11.54 -16.69 5.54
CA GLN A 55 -11.22 -17.11 4.18
C GLN A 55 -11.20 -15.92 3.21
N GLU A 56 -12.04 -14.90 3.38
CA GLU A 56 -11.93 -13.63 2.66
C GLU A 56 -10.63 -12.90 3.02
N ILE A 57 -10.14 -13.06 4.24
CA ILE A 57 -8.83 -12.55 4.64
C ILE A 57 -7.68 -13.43 4.15
N ASN A 58 -7.85 -14.74 3.97
CA ASN A 58 -6.75 -15.69 3.68
C ASN A 58 -6.67 -16.21 2.24
N SER A 59 -7.75 -16.12 1.46
CA SER A 59 -7.72 -16.53 0.05
C SER A 59 -6.78 -15.58 -0.70
N SER A 60 -5.96 -16.09 -1.60
CA SER A 60 -5.08 -15.27 -2.46
C SER A 60 -5.84 -14.11 -3.11
N ASP A 61 -7.10 -14.34 -3.50
CA ASP A 61 -7.96 -13.34 -4.13
C ASP A 61 -8.57 -12.35 -3.13
N GLY A 62 -8.76 -12.78 -1.88
CA GLY A 62 -9.29 -11.97 -0.79
C GLY A 62 -8.21 -11.04 -0.24
N ILE A 63 -7.02 -11.58 0.05
CA ILE A 63 -5.79 -10.81 0.32
C ILE A 63 -5.52 -9.87 -0.85
N SER A 64 -5.46 -10.34 -2.10
CA SER A 64 -5.17 -9.47 -3.25
C SER A 64 -6.23 -8.37 -3.48
N LYS A 65 -7.47 -8.56 -3.03
CA LYS A 65 -8.54 -7.55 -3.10
C LYS A 65 -8.53 -6.61 -1.88
N PHE A 66 -8.11 -7.11 -0.72
CA PHE A 66 -7.99 -6.39 0.56
C PHE A 66 -6.59 -5.89 0.89
N ILE A 67 -5.59 -6.15 0.06
CA ILE A 67 -4.22 -5.64 0.15
C ILE A 67 -4.01 -4.80 -1.10
N PHE A 68 -3.65 -3.53 -0.90
CA PHE A 68 -3.12 -2.74 -1.99
C PHE A 68 -1.84 -3.47 -2.39
N ASP A 69 -1.72 -3.94 -3.62
CA ASP A 69 -0.55 -4.72 -4.03
C ASP A 69 0.70 -3.81 -4.04
N LEU A 70 1.29 -3.55 -2.86
CA LEU A 70 2.63 -2.98 -2.71
C LEU A 70 3.68 -4.03 -3.08
N GLY A 71 3.25 -5.29 -3.26
CA GLY A 71 4.04 -6.41 -3.74
C GLY A 71 4.72 -6.08 -5.06
N ARG A 72 6.00 -5.74 -4.97
CA ARG A 72 6.87 -5.79 -6.15
C ARG A 72 7.40 -7.19 -6.29
N ARG A 73 7.41 -7.71 -7.52
CA ARG A 73 8.07 -8.99 -7.83
C ARG A 73 9.50 -8.94 -7.31
N THR A 74 9.79 -9.75 -6.30
CA THR A 74 11.08 -9.81 -5.62
C THR A 74 11.53 -11.27 -5.49
N GLN A 75 12.82 -11.51 -5.66
CA GLN A 75 13.44 -12.82 -5.40
C GLN A 75 13.94 -12.93 -3.95
N ARG A 76 13.69 -11.91 -3.14
CA ARG A 76 14.13 -11.85 -1.73
C ARG A 76 12.91 -11.99 -0.84
N TRP A 77 12.76 -13.15 -0.19
CA TRP A 77 11.64 -13.44 0.70
C TRP A 77 11.44 -12.40 1.84
N PRO A 78 12.49 -11.77 2.44
CA PRO A 78 12.26 -10.80 3.50
C PRO A 78 11.54 -9.54 3.00
N MET A 79 11.78 -9.16 1.74
CA MET A 79 11.10 -8.03 1.12
C MET A 79 9.62 -8.34 0.89
N ALA A 80 9.28 -9.58 0.50
CA ALA A 80 7.89 -10.00 0.37
C ALA A 80 7.15 -9.92 1.71
N LEU A 81 7.78 -10.38 2.80
CA LEU A 81 7.24 -10.25 4.15
C LEU A 81 7.05 -8.79 4.55
N TRP A 82 8.01 -7.93 4.23
CA TRP A 82 7.93 -6.50 4.53
C TRP A 82 6.78 -5.80 3.80
N PHE A 83 6.58 -6.09 2.52
CA PHE A 83 5.45 -5.56 1.75
C PHE A 83 4.12 -6.01 2.35
N ASN A 84 3.96 -7.30 2.63
CA ASN A 84 2.74 -7.82 3.26
C ASN A 84 2.47 -7.17 4.63
N THR A 85 3.52 -6.96 5.43
CA THR A 85 3.39 -6.31 6.74
C THR A 85 2.96 -4.85 6.59
N SER A 86 3.53 -4.14 5.61
CA SER A 86 3.17 -2.75 5.32
C SER A 86 1.72 -2.63 4.86
N ASP A 87 1.25 -3.59 4.06
CA ASP A 87 -0.12 -3.64 3.58
C ASP A 87 -1.14 -3.92 4.69
N CYS A 88 -0.83 -4.87 5.58
CA CYS A 88 -1.62 -5.12 6.78
C CYS A 88 -1.69 -3.87 7.67
N ALA A 89 -0.57 -3.19 7.88
CA ALA A 89 -0.52 -1.95 8.67
C ALA A 89 -1.37 -0.84 8.04
N GLY A 90 -1.29 -0.66 6.71
CA GLY A 90 -2.11 0.32 5.98
C GLY A 90 -3.61 0.02 6.06
N LEU A 91 -4.00 -1.25 6.00
CA LEU A 91 -5.40 -1.66 6.16
C LEU A 91 -5.89 -1.44 7.59
N ALA A 92 -5.11 -1.83 8.61
CA ALA A 92 -5.45 -1.60 10.01
C ALA A 92 -5.64 -0.11 10.31
N ALA A 93 -4.72 0.73 9.83
CA ALA A 93 -4.83 2.18 9.96
C ALA A 93 -6.08 2.74 9.26
N PHE A 94 -6.43 2.21 8.10
CA PHE A 94 -7.65 2.58 7.38
C PHE A 94 -8.92 2.24 8.17
N VAL A 95 -9.00 1.04 8.76
CA VAL A 95 -10.15 0.62 9.59
C VAL A 95 -10.30 1.54 10.80
N ILE A 96 -9.20 1.82 11.51
CA ILE A 96 -9.22 2.75 12.66
C ILE A 96 -9.69 4.14 12.22
N TRP A 97 -9.21 4.62 11.07
CA TRP A 97 -9.58 5.93 10.54
C TRP A 97 -11.07 6.02 10.17
N THR A 98 -11.62 5.01 9.49
CA THR A 98 -13.03 5.00 9.09
C THR A 98 -13.98 4.79 10.27
N MET A 99 -13.55 4.06 11.30
CA MET A 99 -14.29 3.97 12.56
C MET A 99 -14.36 5.33 13.28
N LYS A 100 -13.26 6.08 13.30
CA LYS A 100 -13.23 7.40 13.95
C LYS A 100 -13.88 8.50 13.10
N LYS A 101 -13.82 8.40 11.77
CA LYS A 101 -14.34 9.38 10.82
C LYS A 101 -15.22 8.69 9.77
N THR A 102 -16.43 8.36 10.18
CA THR A 102 -17.41 7.64 9.36
C THR A 102 -17.80 8.40 8.10
N GLU A 103 -17.94 9.73 8.18
CA GLU A 103 -18.32 10.62 7.06
C GLU A 103 -17.18 10.88 6.07
N TRP A 104 -15.92 10.63 6.45
CA TRP A 104 -14.78 10.96 5.62
C TRP A 104 -14.80 10.17 4.29
N ASN A 105 -14.94 10.90 3.18
CA ASN A 105 -15.11 10.36 1.83
C ASN A 105 -16.26 9.34 1.69
N ALA A 106 -17.32 9.41 2.50
CA ALA A 106 -18.40 8.42 2.52
C ALA A 106 -19.07 8.18 1.15
N GLN A 107 -19.16 9.22 0.31
CA GLN A 107 -19.75 9.17 -1.03
C GLN A 107 -18.79 8.65 -2.12
N LYS A 108 -17.51 8.42 -1.81
CA LYS A 108 -16.53 7.94 -2.79
C LYS A 108 -16.44 6.43 -2.77
N SER A 109 -16.40 5.80 -3.94
CA SER A 109 -16.18 4.35 -4.06
C SER A 109 -14.74 3.92 -3.70
N GLN A 110 -13.77 4.84 -3.77
CA GLN A 110 -12.33 4.55 -3.64
C GLN A 110 -11.70 5.07 -2.33
N ARG A 111 -12.44 5.04 -1.22
CA ARG A 111 -12.00 5.58 0.10
C ARG A 111 -10.64 5.08 0.54
N ARG A 112 -10.42 3.77 0.40
CA ARG A 112 -9.18 3.12 0.82
C ARG A 112 -7.97 3.59 0.03
N ARG A 113 -8.10 3.66 -1.31
CA ARG A 113 -7.04 4.17 -2.18
C ARG A 113 -6.72 5.63 -1.85
N THR A 114 -7.74 6.46 -1.64
CA THR A 114 -7.54 7.86 -1.25
C THR A 114 -6.78 7.97 0.08
N PHE A 115 -7.15 7.16 1.07
CA PHE A 115 -6.47 7.14 2.37
C PHE A 115 -4.99 6.79 2.23
N LEU A 116 -4.68 5.68 1.57
CA LEU A 116 -3.29 5.23 1.41
C LEU A 116 -2.44 6.23 0.61
N MET A 117 -3.01 6.86 -0.42
CA MET A 117 -2.31 7.91 -1.18
C MET A 117 -2.01 9.15 -0.32
N GLU A 118 -2.93 9.54 0.54
CA GLU A 118 -2.75 10.67 1.45
C GLU A 118 -1.71 10.35 2.54
N CYS A 119 -1.76 9.15 3.12
CA CYS A 119 -0.71 8.65 4.00
C CYS A 119 0.67 8.65 3.32
N GLY A 120 0.74 8.13 2.09
CA GLY A 120 1.98 8.10 1.31
C GLY A 120 2.57 9.48 1.06
N LYS A 121 1.73 10.47 0.71
CA LYS A 121 2.15 11.86 0.55
C LYS A 121 2.72 12.42 1.85
N ASN A 122 2.01 12.25 2.97
CA ASN A 122 2.46 12.73 4.27
C ASN A 122 3.80 12.12 4.69
N PHE A 123 4.05 10.84 4.41
CA PHE A 123 5.35 10.22 4.70
C PHE A 123 6.48 10.77 3.84
N VAL A 124 6.21 11.02 2.56
CA VAL A 124 7.22 11.52 1.61
C VAL A 124 7.51 13.00 1.82
N ASP A 125 6.52 13.80 2.19
CA ASP A 125 6.66 15.25 2.39
C ASP A 125 7.72 15.58 3.45
N VAL A 126 7.80 14.79 4.53
CA VAL A 126 8.83 14.95 5.56
C VAL A 126 10.24 14.77 4.98
N VAL A 127 10.42 13.80 4.08
CA VAL A 127 11.71 13.54 3.42
C VAL A 127 12.00 14.61 2.37
N LEU A 128 11.01 15.00 1.58
CA LEU A 128 11.15 16.04 0.56
C LEU A 128 11.51 17.39 1.18
N GLN A 129 10.92 17.76 2.31
CA GLN A 129 11.28 18.99 3.02
C GLN A 129 12.73 18.97 3.48
N LYS A 130 13.24 17.84 3.97
CA LYS A 130 14.66 17.70 4.34
C LYS A 130 15.58 17.80 3.13
N LEU A 131 15.22 17.15 2.03
CA LEU A 131 15.99 17.22 0.77
C LEU A 131 16.02 18.64 0.19
N ARG A 132 14.89 19.36 0.20
CA ARG A 132 14.82 20.76 -0.26
C ARG A 132 15.75 21.67 0.54
N LYS A 133 15.71 21.58 1.88
CA LYS A 133 16.62 22.33 2.75
C LYS A 133 18.10 21.98 2.51
N ALA A 134 18.40 20.72 2.24
CA ALA A 134 19.76 20.28 1.91
C ALA A 134 20.23 20.84 0.55
N ILE A 135 19.34 20.91 -0.45
CA ILE A 135 19.64 21.51 -1.76
C ILE A 135 19.85 23.02 -1.63
N GLU A 136 18.94 23.72 -0.93
CA GLU A 136 19.03 25.17 -0.70
C GLU A 136 20.31 25.57 0.06
N SER A 137 20.73 24.76 1.04
CA SER A 137 22.01 24.97 1.74
C SER A 137 23.24 24.70 0.87
N LEU A 138 23.15 23.77 -0.09
CA LEU A 138 24.22 23.53 -1.06
C LEU A 138 24.29 24.67 -2.09
N GLU A 139 23.15 25.14 -2.58
CA GLU A 139 23.05 26.24 -3.54
C GLU A 139 23.60 27.54 -2.94
N THR A 140 23.25 27.87 -1.69
CA THR A 140 23.79 29.04 -0.99
C THR A 140 25.29 28.93 -0.72
N ALA A 141 25.81 27.73 -0.43
CA ALA A 141 27.25 27.48 -0.31
C ALA A 141 27.97 27.67 -1.65
N THR A 142 27.42 27.16 -2.76
CA THR A 142 27.99 27.36 -4.10
C THR A 142 27.87 28.80 -4.60
N ALA A 143 26.81 29.54 -4.25
CA ALA A 143 26.67 30.95 -4.59
C ALA A 143 27.69 31.83 -3.84
N SER A 144 27.97 31.51 -2.57
CA SER A 144 29.04 32.18 -1.79
C SER A 144 30.44 31.86 -2.33
N GLN A 145 30.66 30.66 -2.87
CA GLN A 145 31.92 30.32 -3.56
C GLN A 145 32.04 31.00 -4.93
N GLN A 146 30.94 31.14 -5.67
CA GLN A 146 30.92 31.82 -6.97
C GLN A 146 31.11 33.34 -6.86
N SER A 147 30.61 33.98 -5.81
CA SER A 147 30.84 35.42 -5.57
C SER A 147 32.31 35.74 -5.28
N MET A 148 33.03 34.80 -4.63
CA MET A 148 34.48 34.91 -4.43
C MET A 148 35.30 34.60 -5.70
N ALA A 149 34.82 33.70 -6.57
CA ALA A 149 35.51 33.30 -7.80
C ALA A 149 35.24 34.20 -9.03
N ASN A 150 34.24 35.09 -8.97
CA ASN A 150 33.81 35.91 -10.10
C ASN A 150 34.76 37.07 -10.48
N LYS A 151 35.86 37.27 -9.75
CA LYS A 151 36.87 38.27 -10.12
C LYS A 151 37.89 37.79 -11.16
N ASP A 152 37.94 36.50 -11.52
CA ASP A 152 39.03 35.96 -12.37
C ASP A 152 38.64 34.87 -13.41
N GLN A 153 37.41 34.82 -13.92
CA GLN A 153 37.04 33.74 -14.86
C GLN A 153 37.21 34.09 -16.35
N LYS A 154 38.28 33.54 -16.95
CA LYS A 154 38.41 33.35 -18.41
C LYS A 154 37.23 32.55 -18.96
N ALA A 155 36.68 32.96 -20.10
CA ALA A 155 35.55 32.30 -20.77
C ALA A 155 35.84 30.81 -21.06
N THR A 156 35.14 29.93 -20.34
CA THR A 156 35.22 28.47 -20.52
C THR A 156 34.33 28.03 -21.69
N ALA A 157 34.85 27.12 -22.54
CA ALA A 157 34.11 26.66 -23.72
C ALA A 157 32.95 25.75 -23.32
N ARG A 158 31.72 26.10 -23.74
CA ARG A 158 30.48 25.36 -23.44
C ARG A 158 29.92 24.72 -24.71
N ARG A 159 29.10 23.67 -24.55
CA ARG A 159 28.48 22.98 -25.70
C ARG A 159 27.50 23.92 -26.40
N CYS A 160 27.58 23.99 -27.73
CA CYS A 160 26.62 24.74 -28.55
C CYS A 160 25.21 24.17 -28.42
N VAL A 161 24.24 25.01 -28.11
CA VAL A 161 22.82 24.63 -27.95
C VAL A 161 22.16 24.33 -29.31
N TYR A 162 22.65 24.99 -30.37
CA TYR A 162 22.12 24.85 -31.73
C TYR A 162 22.71 23.65 -32.49
N CYS A 163 23.82 23.09 -32.03
CA CYS A 163 24.44 21.92 -32.64
C CYS A 163 23.88 20.63 -32.03
N GLY A 164 23.65 19.63 -32.88
CA GLY A 164 23.25 18.30 -32.42
C GLY A 164 24.27 17.68 -31.47
N ARG A 165 23.79 17.03 -30.39
CA ARG A 165 24.62 16.49 -29.30
C ARG A 165 25.75 15.56 -29.78
N LYS A 166 25.53 14.80 -30.87
CA LYS A 166 26.53 13.90 -31.45
C LYS A 166 27.81 14.61 -31.91
N ARG A 167 27.74 15.91 -32.27
CA ARG A 167 28.89 16.67 -32.75
C ARG A 167 29.74 17.27 -31.62
N ASP A 168 29.22 17.28 -30.39
CA ASP A 168 29.79 17.89 -29.18
C ASP A 168 30.57 19.22 -29.39
N ARG A 169 30.08 20.08 -30.30
CA ARG A 169 30.77 21.32 -30.66
C ARG A 169 30.84 22.24 -29.44
N LYS A 170 32.05 22.57 -29.00
CA LYS A 170 32.31 23.54 -27.92
C LYS A 170 32.52 24.93 -28.51
N VAL A 171 31.89 25.92 -27.89
CA VAL A 171 31.94 27.32 -28.31
C VAL A 171 32.16 28.18 -27.06
N LYS A 172 32.99 29.22 -27.20
CA LYS A 172 33.29 30.17 -26.11
C LYS A 172 32.35 31.39 -26.11
N THR A 173 31.59 31.58 -27.18
CA THR A 173 30.62 32.67 -27.33
C THR A 173 29.25 32.26 -26.81
N SER A 174 28.59 33.21 -26.16
CA SER A 174 27.21 33.09 -25.70
C SER A 174 26.43 34.34 -26.10
N CYS A 175 25.15 34.15 -26.46
CA CYS A 175 24.25 35.26 -26.72
C CYS A 175 24.09 36.12 -25.46
N ILE A 176 24.25 37.44 -25.59
CA ILE A 176 24.14 38.40 -24.48
C ILE A 176 22.72 38.42 -23.91
N THR A 177 21.70 38.30 -24.76
CA THR A 177 20.29 38.42 -24.38
C THR A 177 19.73 37.17 -23.72
N CYS A 178 20.19 35.98 -24.13
CA CYS A 178 19.63 34.71 -23.63
C CYS A 178 20.64 33.78 -22.96
N GLY A 179 21.92 34.15 -22.88
CA GLY A 179 22.99 33.36 -22.25
C GLY A 179 23.32 32.03 -22.94
N LYS A 180 22.64 31.67 -24.04
CA LYS A 180 22.84 30.40 -24.73
C LYS A 180 24.16 30.40 -25.48
N SER A 181 24.92 29.31 -25.34
CA SER A 181 26.19 29.09 -26.03
C SER A 181 25.94 28.72 -27.49
N GLY A 182 26.44 29.56 -28.40
CA GLY A 182 26.19 29.46 -29.83
C GLY A 182 27.06 30.45 -30.60
N LEU A 183 27.32 30.13 -31.87
CA LEU A 183 27.81 31.09 -32.87
C LEU A 183 26.59 31.70 -33.54
#